data_AF-A0A949N4B0-F1
#
_entry.id   AF-A0A949N4B0-F1
#
_cell.length_a   1.000
_cell.length_b   1.000
_cell.length_c   1.000
_cell.angle_alpha   90.00
_cell.angle_beta   90.00
_cell.angle_gamma   90.00
#
_symmetry.space_group_name_H-M   'P 1'
#
loop_
_entity.id
_entity.type
_entity.pdbx_description
1 polymer ?
#
loop_
_entity_poly.entity_id
_entity_poly.type
_entity_poly.pdbx_seq_one_letter_code
_entity_poly.pdbx_strand_id
1 'polypeptide(L)'
;MTNHRPRSSGPKARRTALAALAVVAAGSLVVTGQLAGAAPAPAKADTASVADAFGDAAKEYQVPEDLLLAVGYGETRLKDHGGKASQAGGYGPMHLVSNPTHRTLDRAAELTGLAEAELRTDPAANIRGSAAVLSSAADRLGVADSDRDDVNAWYPVVAEYSGASEDGGAKLYADHVYELLEYGLAAEVGKGEHVSVAPRETTPDRGRYASVDSLDVAPSSDDYGPAKWAPAHSSNFTAGRTQSIDTVVVHVTQGSYAGSISWYQNPESNVSAHYTIRSSDGEVTQSVRDADTAWHARNANSHSVGIEHEGYVDDAAWFTDSMYRSSAALTSHLAAKHNIPKDRQHIVGHVEVPGNDHTDPGPHWDWDYYMELIDGDPGDPGDPDDPVELDFGSYETLKDGSSGAQVKAVQHLLNTNGHDAGAVDGAFGPTTTAAVKAFQSSKGLSADGTVGKQTWTALLSAGDKPTLKQGSSGAAVSRVQRALTAALGKTVGIDGSFGPATDQAVRDYQTARGLGVDGAVGNETWTALQSGK
;
A
#
# COMPACT_ATOMS: atom_id res chain seq x y z
N MET A 1 -46.85 12.60 -67.43
CA MET A 1 -47.91 12.69 -66.40
C MET A 1 -47.19 12.90 -65.07
N THR A 2 -46.83 14.11 -64.62
CA THR A 2 -47.68 15.16 -63.97
C THR A 2 -48.69 14.53 -62.98
N ASN A 3 -48.89 14.96 -61.72
CA ASN A 3 -48.58 16.21 -61.03
C ASN A 3 -48.80 16.07 -59.49
N HIS A 4 -48.10 16.92 -58.71
CA HIS A 4 -48.45 17.61 -57.45
C HIS A 4 -49.17 16.96 -56.24
N ARG A 5 -48.47 17.02 -55.07
CA ARG A 5 -48.74 17.71 -53.76
C ARG A 5 -50.21 17.82 -53.23
N PRO A 6 -50.45 18.20 -51.95
CA PRO A 6 -49.70 18.03 -50.67
C PRO A 6 -50.63 17.58 -49.51
N ARG A 7 -50.11 17.43 -48.27
CA ARG A 7 -50.94 17.62 -47.05
C ARG A 7 -50.21 18.44 -46.00
N SER A 8 -50.95 19.41 -45.48
CA SER A 8 -50.56 20.51 -44.61
C SER A 8 -50.97 20.27 -43.16
N SER A 9 -50.15 20.78 -42.24
CA SER A 9 -50.45 21.49 -40.98
C SER A 9 -51.74 21.18 -40.18
N GLY A 10 -51.53 20.87 -38.89
CA GLY A 10 -52.52 21.02 -37.81
C GLY A 10 -51.81 21.18 -36.45
N PRO A 11 -52.14 22.18 -35.59
CA PRO A 11 -51.32 22.59 -34.45
C PRO A 11 -51.89 22.26 -33.05
N LYS A 12 -51.00 22.37 -32.04
CA LYS A 12 -51.19 22.83 -30.64
C LYS A 12 -52.19 22.12 -29.70
N ALA A 13 -51.68 21.67 -28.54
CA ALA A 13 -52.17 22.12 -27.23
C ALA A 13 -51.16 21.81 -26.10
N ARG A 14 -50.61 22.86 -25.48
CA ARG A 14 -50.01 22.87 -24.14
C ARG A 14 -51.13 23.09 -23.10
N ARG A 15 -51.05 22.46 -21.94
CA ARG A 15 -51.72 22.87 -20.68
C ARG A 15 -50.73 22.63 -19.54
N THR A 16 -49.91 23.61 -19.13
CA THR A 16 -50.15 24.68 -18.13
C THR A 16 -50.67 24.22 -16.79
N ALA A 17 -49.79 24.36 -15.80
CA ALA A 17 -50.02 24.34 -14.37
C ALA A 17 -51.01 25.43 -13.92
N LEU A 18 -51.72 25.16 -12.83
CA LEU A 18 -52.48 26.16 -12.08
C LEU A 18 -51.93 26.22 -10.65
N ALA A 19 -51.33 27.37 -10.35
CA ALA A 19 -51.16 27.92 -9.02
C ALA A 19 -52.48 28.59 -8.60
N ALA A 20 -52.80 28.53 -7.31
CA ALA A 20 -53.85 29.36 -6.71
C ALA A 20 -53.20 30.25 -5.62
N LEU A 21 -53.29 31.56 -5.84
CA LEU A 21 -52.95 32.65 -4.93
C LEU A 21 -54.18 32.97 -4.06
N ALA A 22 -53.97 33.30 -2.79
CA ALA A 22 -54.95 34.04 -1.98
C ALA A 22 -54.27 35.17 -1.20
N VAL A 23 -54.42 36.38 -1.77
CA VAL A 23 -54.60 37.73 -1.22
C VAL A 23 -53.96 38.11 0.13
N VAL A 24 -53.09 39.12 0.03
CA VAL A 24 -52.55 39.96 1.11
C VAL A 24 -53.56 41.04 1.52
N ALA A 25 -53.75 41.23 2.83
CA ALA A 25 -54.19 42.49 3.41
C ALA A 25 -53.25 42.86 4.56
N ALA A 26 -52.61 44.02 4.43
CA ALA A 26 -51.65 44.56 5.39
C ALA A 26 -52.35 45.15 6.62
N GLY A 27 -51.83 44.83 7.80
CA GLY A 27 -52.20 45.46 9.07
C GLY A 27 -50.99 45.48 9.99
N SER A 28 -50.34 46.63 10.09
CA SER A 28 -49.19 46.86 10.97
C SER A 28 -49.64 46.86 12.43
N LEU A 29 -49.08 45.97 13.25
CA LEU A 29 -49.10 46.12 14.71
C LEU A 29 -47.71 45.80 15.27
N VAL A 30 -47.07 46.83 15.80
CA VAL A 30 -45.86 46.75 16.62
C VAL A 30 -46.27 46.15 17.96
N VAL A 31 -45.78 44.94 18.25
CA VAL A 31 -45.83 44.34 19.59
C VAL A 31 -44.41 44.14 20.06
N THR A 32 -44.12 44.74 21.20
CA THR A 32 -42.84 44.78 21.91
C THR A 32 -42.38 43.38 22.30
N GLY A 33 -41.11 43.07 22.00
CA GLY A 33 -40.50 41.78 22.32
C GLY A 33 -40.32 41.56 23.83
N GLN A 34 -40.81 40.40 24.30
CA GLN A 34 -40.27 39.70 25.45
C GLN A 34 -39.76 38.35 24.94
N LEU A 35 -38.44 38.16 25.02
CA LEU A 35 -37.77 36.91 24.70
C LEU A 35 -38.12 35.88 25.77
N ALA A 36 -39.03 34.96 25.45
CA ALA A 36 -39.12 33.68 26.13
C ALA A 36 -37.97 32.82 25.59
N GLY A 37 -37.00 32.48 26.45
CA GLY A 37 -35.91 31.58 26.11
C GLY A 37 -36.45 30.21 25.74
N ALA A 38 -36.39 29.86 24.45
CA ALA A 38 -36.51 28.47 24.04
C ALA A 38 -35.32 27.70 24.63
N ALA A 39 -35.61 26.62 25.36
CA ALA A 39 -34.57 25.67 25.74
C ALA A 39 -33.85 25.19 24.47
N PRO A 40 -32.51 25.11 24.45
CA PRO A 40 -31.80 24.59 23.31
C PRO A 40 -32.27 23.15 23.05
N ALA A 41 -32.52 22.84 21.77
CA ALA A 41 -32.74 21.47 21.33
C ALA A 41 -31.58 20.60 21.83
N PRO A 42 -31.84 19.33 22.22
CA PRO A 42 -30.76 18.43 22.60
C PRO A 42 -29.77 18.36 21.45
N ALA A 43 -28.50 18.58 21.75
CA ALA A 43 -27.42 18.41 20.80
C ALA A 43 -27.56 17.01 20.16
N LYS A 44 -27.41 16.94 18.84
CA LYS A 44 -27.20 15.66 18.16
C LYS A 44 -26.07 14.95 18.91
N ALA A 45 -26.29 13.68 19.27
CA ALA A 45 -25.29 12.85 19.93
C ALA A 45 -23.94 13.04 19.23
N ASP A 46 -22.91 13.34 20.01
CA ASP A 46 -21.53 13.33 19.57
C ASP A 46 -21.32 11.99 18.84
N THR A 47 -20.91 12.05 17.56
CA THR A 47 -20.49 10.84 16.86
C THR A 47 -19.38 10.22 17.69
N ALA A 48 -19.57 8.98 18.15
CA ALA A 48 -18.57 8.28 18.95
C ALA A 48 -17.21 8.38 18.27
N SER A 49 -16.17 8.68 19.05
CA SER A 49 -14.81 8.80 18.54
C SER A 49 -14.40 7.48 17.90
N VAL A 50 -13.85 7.54 16.68
CA VAL A 50 -13.37 6.34 15.99
C VAL A 50 -12.13 5.82 16.69
N ALA A 51 -11.29 6.70 17.22
CA ALA A 51 -10.17 6.33 18.07
C ALA A 51 -10.62 5.59 19.34
N ASP A 52 -11.61 6.10 20.09
CA ASP A 52 -12.10 5.42 21.30
C ASP A 52 -12.76 4.07 20.97
N ALA A 53 -13.39 3.94 19.80
CA ALA A 53 -14.04 2.70 19.37
C ALA A 53 -13.06 1.52 19.26
N PHE A 54 -11.80 1.74 18.88
CA PHE A 54 -10.77 0.68 18.88
C PHE A 54 -10.51 0.17 20.30
N GLY A 55 -10.23 1.07 21.24
CA GLY A 55 -9.96 0.69 22.63
C GLY A 55 -11.18 0.08 23.33
N ASP A 56 -12.39 0.54 23.03
CA ASP A 56 -13.62 -0.02 23.60
C ASP A 56 -13.93 -1.42 23.05
N ALA A 57 -13.82 -1.61 21.73
CA ALA A 57 -14.02 -2.91 21.10
C ALA A 57 -12.96 -3.93 21.53
N ALA A 58 -11.70 -3.51 21.61
CA ALA A 58 -10.58 -4.32 22.10
C ALA A 58 -10.86 -4.85 23.52
N LYS A 59 -11.29 -3.97 24.43
CA LYS A 59 -11.65 -4.35 25.81
C LYS A 59 -12.88 -5.25 25.87
N GLU A 60 -13.92 -4.94 25.10
CA GLU A 60 -15.17 -5.69 25.11
C GLU A 60 -14.95 -7.14 24.67
N TYR A 61 -14.15 -7.35 23.62
CA TYR A 61 -13.96 -8.65 22.99
C TYR A 61 -12.62 -9.30 23.32
N GLN A 62 -11.83 -8.71 24.22
CA GLN A 62 -10.51 -9.21 24.62
C GLN A 62 -9.62 -9.51 23.41
N VAL A 63 -9.49 -8.50 22.54
CA VAL A 63 -8.57 -8.49 21.39
C VAL A 63 -7.53 -7.41 21.68
N PRO A 64 -6.22 -7.64 21.45
CA PRO A 64 -5.24 -6.58 21.61
C PRO A 64 -5.55 -5.39 20.70
N GLU A 65 -5.63 -4.18 21.28
CA GLU A 65 -6.00 -2.96 20.55
C GLU A 65 -5.05 -2.69 19.36
N ASP A 66 -3.75 -2.90 19.58
CA ASP A 66 -2.74 -2.74 18.53
C ASP A 66 -2.93 -3.71 17.36
N LEU A 67 -3.35 -4.94 17.64
CA LEU A 67 -3.65 -5.94 16.62
C LEU A 67 -4.88 -5.52 15.82
N LEU A 68 -5.91 -5.04 16.49
CA LEU A 68 -7.13 -4.55 15.85
C LEU A 68 -6.83 -3.34 14.94
N LEU A 69 -5.99 -2.41 15.40
CA LEU A 69 -5.50 -1.29 14.60
C LEU A 69 -4.66 -1.76 13.40
N ALA A 70 -3.76 -2.72 13.58
CA ALA A 70 -2.93 -3.25 12.49
C ALA A 70 -3.77 -3.95 11.41
N VAL A 71 -4.78 -4.75 11.82
CA VAL A 71 -5.75 -5.37 10.90
C VAL A 71 -6.48 -4.29 10.10
N GLY A 72 -7.11 -3.32 10.77
CA GLY A 72 -7.86 -2.28 10.06
C GLY A 72 -6.98 -1.39 9.16
N TYR A 73 -5.72 -1.17 9.55
CA TYR A 73 -4.77 -0.43 8.72
C TYR A 73 -4.37 -1.21 7.47
N GLY A 74 -4.08 -2.50 7.61
CA GLY A 74 -3.77 -3.39 6.48
C GLY A 74 -4.94 -3.56 5.50
N GLU A 75 -6.17 -3.42 5.99
CA GLU A 75 -7.36 -3.52 5.14
C GLU A 75 -7.69 -2.24 4.38
N THR A 76 -7.79 -1.11 5.08
CA THR A 76 -8.32 0.13 4.48
C THR A 76 -7.56 1.39 4.89
N ARG A 77 -6.40 1.25 5.54
CA ARG A 77 -5.74 2.36 6.25
C ARG A 77 -6.68 3.06 7.23
N LEU A 78 -7.56 2.26 7.86
CA LEU A 78 -8.56 2.72 8.83
C LEU A 78 -9.58 3.72 8.24
N LYS A 79 -9.81 3.69 6.92
CA LYS A 79 -10.81 4.53 6.24
C LYS A 79 -12.13 3.78 6.08
N ASP A 80 -13.23 4.51 6.23
CA ASP A 80 -14.59 3.99 6.19
C ASP A 80 -15.23 4.00 4.79
N HIS A 81 -14.60 4.69 3.84
CA HIS A 81 -15.03 4.86 2.45
C HIS A 81 -16.48 5.32 2.28
N GLY A 82 -17.00 6.07 3.27
CA GLY A 82 -18.38 6.55 3.28
C GLY A 82 -19.43 5.43 3.19
N GLY A 83 -19.10 4.22 3.68
CA GLY A 83 -19.98 3.06 3.68
C GLY A 83 -20.18 2.39 2.31
N LYS A 84 -19.34 2.72 1.32
CA LYS A 84 -19.32 2.02 0.04
C LYS A 84 -18.61 0.67 0.17
N ALA A 85 -19.04 -0.30 -0.64
CA ALA A 85 -18.43 -1.61 -0.68
C ALA A 85 -17.13 -1.61 -1.50
N SER A 86 -16.16 -2.43 -1.11
CA SER A 86 -15.07 -2.88 -1.98
C SER A 86 -15.58 -3.83 -3.07
N GLN A 87 -14.74 -4.17 -4.05
CA GLN A 87 -15.07 -5.21 -5.05
C GLN A 87 -15.40 -6.57 -4.42
N ALA A 88 -14.69 -6.93 -3.35
CA ALA A 88 -14.95 -8.15 -2.58
C ALA A 88 -16.24 -8.12 -1.73
N GLY A 89 -16.96 -6.98 -1.68
CA GLY A 89 -18.12 -6.80 -0.79
C GLY A 89 -17.75 -6.51 0.67
N GLY A 90 -16.57 -5.94 0.91
CA GLY A 90 -16.10 -5.48 2.22
C GLY A 90 -16.48 -4.04 2.52
N TYR A 91 -16.68 -3.72 3.80
CA TYR A 91 -17.17 -2.41 4.25
C TYR A 91 -16.42 -1.88 5.47
N GLY A 92 -16.29 -0.56 5.54
CA GLY A 92 -15.80 0.16 6.71
C GLY A 92 -14.30 -0.02 7.00
N PRO A 93 -13.81 0.54 8.11
CA PRO A 93 -12.38 0.54 8.47
C PRO A 93 -11.77 -0.85 8.71
N MET A 94 -12.60 -1.87 8.94
CA MET A 94 -12.14 -3.25 9.19
C MET A 94 -12.44 -4.19 8.03
N HIS A 95 -12.98 -3.68 6.92
CA HIS A 95 -13.34 -4.46 5.73
C HIS A 95 -14.20 -5.70 6.06
N LEU A 96 -15.29 -5.50 6.82
CA LEU A 96 -16.23 -6.60 7.08
C LEU A 96 -16.91 -7.03 5.78
N VAL A 97 -16.71 -8.29 5.38
CA VAL A 97 -17.08 -8.83 4.08
C VAL A 97 -18.40 -9.60 4.12
N SER A 98 -19.26 -9.38 3.13
CA SER A 98 -20.39 -10.28 2.85
C SER A 98 -20.38 -10.71 1.39
N ASN A 99 -19.90 -11.93 1.15
CA ASN A 99 -19.97 -12.61 -0.14
C ASN A 99 -20.12 -14.13 0.08
N PRO A 100 -20.29 -14.96 -0.97
CA PRO A 100 -20.57 -16.39 -0.79
C PRO A 100 -19.50 -17.19 -0.03
N THR A 101 -18.23 -16.77 -0.06
CA THR A 101 -17.10 -17.51 0.53
C THR A 101 -16.51 -16.85 1.77
N HIS A 102 -16.76 -15.56 1.99
CA HIS A 102 -16.28 -14.80 3.14
C HIS A 102 -17.43 -13.94 3.71
N ARG A 103 -17.79 -14.20 4.97
CA ARG A 103 -19.04 -13.76 5.61
C ARG A 103 -18.79 -13.07 6.97
N THR A 104 -17.71 -12.30 7.09
CA THR A 104 -17.35 -11.62 8.35
C THR A 104 -18.35 -10.54 8.74
N LEU A 105 -18.99 -9.86 7.78
CA LEU A 105 -20.08 -8.90 8.06
C LEU A 105 -21.30 -9.60 8.64
N ASP A 106 -21.75 -10.70 8.04
CA ASP A 106 -22.87 -11.52 8.54
C ASP A 106 -22.55 -12.01 9.95
N ARG A 107 -21.33 -12.51 10.16
CA ARG A 107 -20.89 -13.03 11.46
C ARG A 107 -20.79 -11.93 12.51
N ALA A 108 -20.33 -10.73 12.14
CA ALA A 108 -20.32 -9.57 13.02
C ALA A 108 -21.74 -9.17 13.45
N ALA A 109 -22.71 -9.19 12.53
CA ALA A 109 -24.12 -8.91 12.86
C ALA A 109 -24.68 -9.93 13.86
N GLU A 110 -24.41 -11.21 13.66
CA GLU A 110 -24.82 -12.28 14.59
C GLU A 110 -24.20 -12.11 15.99
N LEU A 111 -22.89 -11.82 16.05
CA LEU A 111 -22.12 -11.77 17.29
C LEU A 111 -22.41 -10.52 18.13
N THR A 112 -22.65 -9.38 17.47
CA THR A 112 -22.89 -8.10 18.14
C THR A 112 -24.38 -7.81 18.35
N GLY A 113 -25.26 -8.45 17.56
CA GLY A 113 -26.69 -8.12 17.49
C GLY A 113 -26.99 -6.84 16.71
N LEU A 114 -26.00 -6.22 16.09
CA LEU A 114 -26.16 -5.02 15.27
C LEU A 114 -26.72 -5.36 13.89
N ALA A 115 -27.42 -4.42 13.27
CA ALA A 115 -27.90 -4.59 11.90
C ALA A 115 -26.73 -4.49 10.90
N GLU A 116 -26.71 -5.30 9.84
CA GLU A 116 -25.70 -5.17 8.78
C GLU A 116 -25.64 -3.76 8.18
N ALA A 117 -26.78 -3.08 8.06
CA ALA A 117 -26.82 -1.71 7.56
C ALA A 117 -26.00 -0.75 8.43
N GLU A 118 -26.00 -0.95 9.76
CA GLU A 118 -25.22 -0.17 10.70
C GLU A 118 -23.72 -0.51 10.57
N LEU A 119 -23.38 -1.81 10.56
CA LEU A 119 -22.00 -2.29 10.37
C LEU A 119 -21.37 -1.83 9.05
N ARG A 120 -22.17 -1.56 8.02
CA ARG A 120 -21.70 -1.04 6.72
C ARG A 120 -21.35 0.45 6.76
N THR A 121 -22.03 1.25 7.58
CA THR A 121 -21.98 2.73 7.49
C THR A 121 -21.46 3.43 8.72
N ASP A 122 -21.46 2.79 9.89
CA ASP A 122 -20.94 3.35 11.13
C ASP A 122 -19.56 2.74 11.44
N PRO A 123 -18.47 3.55 11.43
CA PRO A 123 -17.12 3.06 11.71
C PRO A 123 -16.97 2.39 13.08
N ALA A 124 -17.60 2.92 14.13
CA ALA A 124 -17.50 2.35 15.47
C ALA A 124 -18.21 1.00 15.57
N ALA A 125 -19.39 0.87 14.94
CA ALA A 125 -20.08 -0.41 14.81
C ALA A 125 -19.24 -1.43 14.03
N ASN A 126 -18.61 -1.01 12.93
CA ASN A 126 -17.75 -1.86 12.10
C ASN A 126 -16.54 -2.39 12.89
N ILE A 127 -15.85 -1.52 13.63
CA ILE A 127 -14.71 -1.87 14.51
C ILE A 127 -15.15 -2.88 15.57
N ARG A 128 -16.27 -2.60 16.25
CA ARG A 128 -16.86 -3.51 17.25
C ARG A 128 -17.21 -4.88 16.65
N GLY A 129 -17.80 -4.89 15.46
CA GLY A 129 -18.12 -6.11 14.71
C GLY A 129 -16.89 -6.95 14.38
N SER A 130 -15.82 -6.31 13.91
CA SER A 130 -14.55 -6.99 13.63
C SER A 130 -13.91 -7.57 14.87
N ALA A 131 -13.89 -6.84 15.98
CA ALA A 131 -13.35 -7.35 17.25
C ALA A 131 -14.13 -8.59 17.72
N ALA A 132 -15.46 -8.59 17.56
CA ALA A 132 -16.28 -9.76 17.85
C ALA A 132 -15.94 -10.96 16.98
N VAL A 133 -15.74 -10.76 15.67
CA VAL A 133 -15.35 -11.82 14.71
C VAL A 133 -13.99 -12.42 15.08
N LEU A 134 -12.99 -11.57 15.30
CA LEU A 134 -11.64 -11.99 15.71
C LEU A 134 -11.68 -12.77 17.02
N SER A 135 -12.38 -12.26 18.04
CA SER A 135 -12.53 -12.91 19.33
C SER A 135 -13.22 -14.27 19.23
N SER A 136 -14.27 -14.38 18.41
CA SER A 136 -14.95 -15.66 18.14
C SER A 136 -14.07 -16.64 17.38
N ALA A 137 -13.15 -16.17 16.52
CA ALA A 137 -12.16 -17.01 15.86
C ALA A 137 -11.07 -17.47 16.85
N ALA A 138 -10.63 -16.61 17.76
CA ALA A 138 -9.71 -16.97 18.86
C ALA A 138 -10.27 -18.12 19.71
N ASP A 139 -11.56 -18.07 20.07
CA ASP A 139 -12.24 -19.17 20.77
C ASP A 139 -12.21 -20.49 19.99
N ARG A 140 -12.51 -20.43 18.68
CA ARG A 140 -12.54 -21.62 17.82
C ARG A 140 -11.16 -22.25 17.64
N LEU A 141 -10.13 -21.41 17.52
CA LEU A 141 -8.75 -21.82 17.33
C LEU A 141 -8.03 -22.15 18.64
N GLY A 142 -8.68 -21.93 19.79
CA GLY A 142 -8.20 -22.34 21.09
C GLY A 142 -7.16 -21.41 21.70
N VAL A 143 -7.20 -20.11 21.38
CA VAL A 143 -6.40 -19.09 22.09
C VAL A 143 -6.93 -19.00 23.52
N ALA A 144 -6.09 -19.29 24.50
CA ALA A 144 -6.51 -19.29 25.90
C ALA A 144 -6.81 -17.87 26.39
N ASP A 145 -7.77 -17.71 27.31
CA ASP A 145 -8.13 -16.41 27.88
C ASP A 145 -6.93 -15.68 28.50
N SER A 146 -5.96 -16.42 29.04
CA SER A 146 -4.71 -15.87 29.59
C SER A 146 -3.77 -15.28 28.54
N ASP A 147 -3.92 -15.71 27.30
CA ASP A 147 -3.01 -15.38 26.19
C ASP A 147 -3.64 -14.35 25.24
N ARG A 148 -4.91 -13.96 25.48
CA ARG A 148 -5.66 -13.00 24.66
C ARG A 148 -5.02 -11.61 24.63
N ASP A 149 -4.26 -11.22 25.66
CA ASP A 149 -3.52 -9.95 25.68
C ASP A 149 -2.16 -10.03 24.94
N ASP A 150 -1.66 -11.23 24.61
CA ASP A 150 -0.42 -11.42 23.86
C ASP A 150 -0.71 -11.50 22.36
N VAL A 151 -0.32 -10.46 21.62
CA VAL A 151 -0.48 -10.42 20.15
C VAL A 151 0.05 -11.67 19.46
N ASN A 152 1.12 -12.31 19.97
CA ASN A 152 1.73 -13.46 19.32
C ASN A 152 0.84 -14.70 19.28
N ALA A 153 -0.16 -14.81 20.15
CA ALA A 153 -1.12 -15.91 20.17
C ALA A 153 -2.17 -15.80 19.04
N TRP A 154 -2.25 -14.67 18.35
CA TRP A 154 -3.33 -14.36 17.41
C TRP A 154 -3.02 -14.66 15.95
N TYR A 155 -1.81 -15.09 15.61
CA TYR A 155 -1.42 -15.25 14.20
C TYR A 155 -2.39 -16.13 13.39
N PRO A 156 -2.82 -17.30 13.90
CA PRO A 156 -3.77 -18.14 13.17
C PRO A 156 -5.16 -17.50 13.03
N VAL A 157 -5.55 -16.66 14.00
CA VAL A 157 -6.82 -15.89 13.99
C VAL A 157 -6.79 -14.84 12.89
N VAL A 158 -5.70 -14.08 12.79
CA VAL A 158 -5.50 -13.07 11.72
C VAL A 158 -5.48 -13.74 10.35
N ALA A 159 -4.80 -14.88 10.23
CA ALA A 159 -4.78 -15.64 8.98
C ALA A 159 -6.19 -16.10 8.56
N GLU A 160 -7.02 -16.59 9.49
CA GLU A 160 -8.43 -16.94 9.22
C GLU A 160 -9.27 -15.71 8.83
N TYR A 161 -9.01 -14.55 9.43
CA TYR A 161 -9.73 -13.30 9.14
C TYR A 161 -9.60 -12.85 7.68
N SER A 162 -8.50 -13.20 6.99
CA SER A 162 -8.28 -12.88 5.58
C SER A 162 -9.33 -13.46 4.61
N GLY A 163 -10.01 -14.54 5.03
CA GLY A 163 -10.93 -15.29 4.18
C GLY A 163 -10.28 -16.00 2.99
N ALA A 164 -8.94 -16.10 2.94
CA ALA A 164 -8.24 -16.81 1.88
C ALA A 164 -8.54 -18.32 1.92
N SER A 165 -8.77 -18.92 0.75
CA SER A 165 -9.06 -20.35 0.61
C SER A 165 -7.83 -21.23 0.74
N GLU A 166 -6.64 -20.69 0.46
CA GLU A 166 -5.36 -21.38 0.51
C GLU A 166 -4.50 -20.84 1.67
N ASP A 167 -3.79 -21.74 2.36
CA ASP A 167 -3.01 -21.41 3.56
C ASP A 167 -1.91 -20.37 3.30
N GLY A 168 -1.35 -20.33 2.09
CA GLY A 168 -0.33 -19.36 1.74
C GLY A 168 -0.87 -17.94 1.55
N GLY A 169 -2.09 -17.77 1.04
CA GLY A 169 -2.75 -16.46 0.97
C GLY A 169 -3.09 -15.93 2.38
N ALA A 170 -3.56 -16.82 3.25
CA ALA A 170 -3.82 -16.51 4.65
C ALA A 170 -2.53 -16.12 5.41
N LYS A 171 -1.42 -16.82 5.13
CA LYS A 171 -0.09 -16.51 5.65
C LYS A 171 0.41 -15.15 5.18
N LEU A 172 0.28 -14.83 3.90
CA LEU A 172 0.70 -13.53 3.36
C LEU A 172 -0.03 -12.37 4.04
N TYR A 173 -1.34 -12.52 4.24
CA TYR A 173 -2.15 -11.53 4.97
C TYR A 173 -1.66 -11.36 6.42
N ALA A 174 -1.51 -12.47 7.15
CA ALA A 174 -1.09 -12.42 8.54
C ALA A 174 0.34 -11.90 8.70
N ASP A 175 1.26 -12.23 7.80
CA ASP A 175 2.61 -11.67 7.78
C ASP A 175 2.58 -10.15 7.66
N HIS A 176 1.77 -9.60 6.75
CA HIS A 176 1.64 -8.15 6.59
C HIS A 176 1.12 -7.46 7.86
N VAL A 177 0.09 -8.01 8.51
CA VAL A 177 -0.42 -7.46 9.78
C VAL A 177 0.64 -7.47 10.87
N TYR A 178 1.46 -8.52 10.94
CA TYR A 178 2.55 -8.60 11.92
C TYR A 178 3.72 -7.67 11.60
N GLU A 179 4.04 -7.45 10.33
CA GLU A 179 4.98 -6.41 9.91
C GLU A 179 4.50 -5.01 10.36
N LEU A 180 3.20 -4.71 10.24
CA LEU A 180 2.63 -3.45 10.74
C LEU A 180 2.77 -3.31 12.27
N LEU A 181 2.64 -4.39 13.03
CA LEU A 181 2.91 -4.39 14.47
C LEU A 181 4.40 -4.17 14.77
N GLU A 182 5.28 -4.76 13.97
CA GLU A 182 6.73 -4.66 14.15
C GLU A 182 7.28 -3.27 13.86
N TYR A 183 6.83 -2.67 12.75
CA TYR A 183 7.20 -1.31 12.36
C TYR A 183 6.47 -0.24 13.16
N GLY A 184 5.31 -0.58 13.72
CA GLY A 184 4.37 0.41 14.24
C GLY A 184 3.70 1.18 13.10
N LEU A 185 2.65 1.91 13.44
CA LEU A 185 1.90 2.73 12.49
C LEU A 185 1.37 3.99 13.16
N ALA A 186 1.12 5.01 12.37
CA ALA A 186 0.39 6.20 12.77
C ALA A 186 -0.58 6.58 11.65
N ALA A 187 -1.83 6.86 12.00
CA ALA A 187 -2.88 7.10 11.02
C ALA A 187 -3.88 8.13 11.53
N GLU A 188 -4.50 8.84 10.59
CA GLU A 188 -5.66 9.69 10.87
C GLU A 188 -6.95 8.88 10.67
N VAL A 189 -7.82 8.88 11.68
CA VAL A 189 -9.13 8.23 11.68
C VAL A 189 -10.25 9.26 11.88
N GLY A 190 -11.45 8.94 11.39
CA GLY A 190 -12.62 9.81 11.56
C GLY A 190 -12.39 11.23 11.03
N LYS A 191 -12.64 12.24 11.88
CA LYS A 191 -12.52 13.67 11.55
C LYS A 191 -11.28 14.30 12.22
N GLY A 192 -10.09 13.93 11.79
CA GLY A 192 -8.83 14.48 12.31
C GLY A 192 -8.37 13.86 13.64
N GLU A 193 -8.89 12.70 14.01
CA GLU A 193 -8.39 11.94 15.16
C GLU A 193 -7.15 11.15 14.73
N HIS A 194 -6.26 10.86 15.67
CA HIS A 194 -5.05 10.08 15.38
C HIS A 194 -4.96 8.87 16.28
N VAL A 195 -4.55 7.76 15.68
CA VAL A 195 -4.21 6.52 16.38
C VAL A 195 -2.80 6.12 16.01
N SER A 196 -2.14 5.39 16.91
CA SER A 196 -0.78 4.90 16.67
C SER A 196 -0.54 3.58 17.37
N VAL A 197 0.16 2.69 16.70
CA VAL A 197 0.75 1.48 17.30
C VAL A 197 2.24 1.72 17.44
N ALA A 198 2.76 1.58 18.65
CA ALA A 198 4.20 1.64 18.86
C ALA A 198 4.88 0.39 18.25
N PRO A 199 6.03 0.55 17.56
CA PRO A 199 6.81 -0.57 17.06
C PRO A 199 7.15 -1.55 18.19
N ARG A 200 7.06 -2.86 17.93
CA ARG A 200 7.37 -3.92 18.91
C ARG A 200 8.07 -5.10 18.26
N GLU A 201 8.83 -5.87 19.02
CA GLU A 201 9.28 -7.18 18.52
C GLU A 201 8.11 -8.17 18.60
N THR A 202 7.90 -8.95 17.53
CA THR A 202 6.91 -10.04 17.53
C THR A 202 7.59 -11.38 17.30
N THR A 203 7.03 -12.43 17.90
CA THR A 203 7.38 -13.82 17.66
C THR A 203 6.09 -14.63 17.56
N PRO A 204 5.29 -14.43 16.49
CA PRO A 204 3.98 -15.06 16.35
C PRO A 204 4.04 -16.57 16.48
N ASP A 205 3.11 -17.16 17.24
CA ASP A 205 2.81 -18.58 17.13
C ASP A 205 2.07 -18.83 15.82
N ARG A 206 2.83 -19.19 14.79
CA ARG A 206 2.31 -19.40 13.44
C ARG A 206 1.44 -20.66 13.32
N GLY A 207 1.43 -21.54 14.33
CA GLY A 207 0.67 -22.78 14.30
C GLY A 207 0.89 -23.57 13.00
N ARG A 208 -0.20 -23.97 12.34
CA ARG A 208 -0.13 -24.72 11.06
C ARG A 208 0.56 -23.95 9.93
N TYR A 209 0.60 -22.62 9.98
CA TYR A 209 1.22 -21.77 8.98
C TYR A 209 2.76 -21.71 9.13
N ALA A 210 3.33 -22.27 10.21
CA ALA A 210 4.79 -22.33 10.39
C ALA A 210 5.49 -23.22 9.36
N SER A 211 4.82 -24.31 8.94
CA SER A 211 5.29 -25.24 7.91
C SER A 211 4.80 -24.90 6.52
N VAL A 212 3.94 -23.88 6.42
CA VAL A 212 3.59 -23.28 5.14
C VAL A 212 4.79 -22.42 4.82
N ASP A 213 5.62 -22.90 3.89
CA ASP A 213 6.57 -22.03 3.21
C ASP A 213 5.79 -20.77 2.81
N SER A 214 6.39 -19.59 2.90
CA SER A 214 5.68 -18.32 2.69
C SER A 214 4.97 -18.20 1.33
N LEU A 215 5.06 -19.21 0.47
CA LEU A 215 3.96 -19.89 -0.23
C LEU A 215 4.59 -21.08 -1.02
N ASP A 216 3.80 -21.87 -1.74
CA ASP A 216 4.17 -22.37 -3.08
C ASP A 216 4.36 -21.18 -4.07
N VAL A 217 5.01 -20.11 -3.61
CA VAL A 217 5.61 -19.03 -4.37
C VAL A 217 6.94 -19.61 -4.79
N ALA A 218 7.04 -20.03 -6.06
CA ALA A 218 8.36 -20.05 -6.66
C ALA A 218 8.98 -18.66 -6.39
N PRO A 219 10.25 -18.55 -5.94
CA PRO A 219 10.88 -17.30 -5.49
C PRO A 219 10.95 -16.21 -6.59
N SER A 220 10.32 -16.47 -7.73
CA SER A 220 10.26 -15.67 -8.92
C SER A 220 9.13 -16.21 -9.80
N SER A 221 8.23 -15.35 -10.29
CA SER A 221 7.33 -15.70 -11.38
C SER A 221 8.15 -16.00 -12.65
N ASP A 222 7.84 -17.11 -13.33
CA ASP A 222 8.46 -17.42 -14.63
C ASP A 222 8.22 -16.35 -15.70
N ASP A 223 7.17 -15.53 -15.55
CA ASP A 223 6.81 -14.51 -16.52
C ASP A 223 7.45 -13.16 -16.22
N TYR A 224 7.59 -12.81 -14.93
CA TYR A 224 8.23 -11.60 -14.44
C TYR A 224 8.99 -11.89 -13.15
N GLY A 225 10.32 -11.90 -13.25
CA GLY A 225 11.19 -12.40 -12.20
C GLY A 225 10.94 -11.83 -10.80
N PRO A 226 10.78 -10.51 -10.64
CA PRO A 226 10.53 -9.86 -9.35
C PRO A 226 9.16 -10.15 -8.72
N ALA A 227 8.19 -10.71 -9.45
CA ALA A 227 6.88 -10.99 -8.87
C ALA A 227 6.88 -12.30 -8.07
N LYS A 228 6.17 -12.28 -6.93
CA LYS A 228 5.73 -13.50 -6.23
C LYS A 228 4.65 -14.21 -7.05
N TRP A 229 4.45 -15.50 -6.83
CA TRP A 229 3.40 -16.29 -7.48
C TRP A 229 2.30 -16.69 -6.50
N ALA A 230 1.08 -16.18 -6.69
CA ALA A 230 -0.11 -16.60 -5.93
C ALA A 230 -1.27 -16.84 -6.90
N PRO A 231 -1.51 -18.09 -7.34
CA PRO A 231 -2.40 -18.37 -8.46
C PRO A 231 -3.85 -18.02 -8.14
N ALA A 232 -4.54 -17.45 -9.14
CA ALA A 232 -6.00 -17.38 -9.16
C ALA A 232 -6.59 -18.80 -9.27
N HIS A 233 -7.82 -18.98 -8.78
CA HIS A 233 -8.52 -20.25 -8.98
C HIS A 233 -8.77 -20.49 -10.48
N SER A 234 -8.65 -21.75 -10.92
CA SER A 234 -8.73 -22.11 -12.35
C SER A 234 -10.09 -21.84 -13.01
N SER A 235 -11.11 -21.46 -12.25
CA SER A 235 -12.42 -21.03 -12.76
C SER A 235 -12.51 -19.54 -13.06
N ASN A 236 -11.48 -18.74 -12.72
CA ASN A 236 -11.51 -17.28 -12.83
C ASN A 236 -10.68 -16.73 -14.00
N PHE A 237 -10.12 -17.60 -14.83
CA PHE A 237 -9.38 -17.24 -16.04
C PHE A 237 -9.57 -18.31 -17.12
N THR A 238 -9.24 -17.98 -18.36
CA THR A 238 -9.24 -18.95 -19.46
C THR A 238 -7.81 -19.38 -19.76
N ALA A 239 -7.55 -20.68 -19.73
CA ALA A 239 -6.25 -21.21 -20.12
C ALA A 239 -5.96 -20.92 -21.61
N GLY A 240 -4.77 -20.39 -21.89
CA GLY A 240 -4.36 -19.90 -23.19
C GLY A 240 -4.93 -18.54 -23.58
N ARG A 241 -4.54 -18.08 -24.76
CA ARG A 241 -4.98 -16.82 -25.38
C ARG A 241 -5.39 -17.01 -26.82
N THR A 242 -6.36 -16.19 -27.25
CA THR A 242 -6.84 -16.16 -28.64
C THR A 242 -6.23 -15.04 -29.47
N GLN A 243 -5.60 -14.05 -28.83
CA GLN A 243 -4.92 -12.93 -29.47
C GLN A 243 -3.55 -12.70 -28.84
N SER A 244 -2.64 -12.07 -29.58
CA SER A 244 -1.36 -11.60 -29.04
C SER A 244 -1.59 -10.49 -28.02
N ILE A 245 -0.75 -10.44 -26.99
CA ILE A 245 -0.74 -9.31 -26.07
C ILE A 245 -0.20 -8.08 -26.81
N ASP A 246 -0.98 -7.01 -26.83
CA ASP A 246 -0.59 -5.71 -27.41
C ASP A 246 -0.92 -4.53 -26.49
N THR A 247 -1.48 -4.78 -25.30
CA THR A 247 -2.03 -3.75 -24.41
C THR A 247 -1.74 -4.10 -22.95
N VAL A 248 -1.44 -3.09 -22.13
CA VAL A 248 -1.47 -3.17 -20.66
C VAL A 248 -2.63 -2.33 -20.15
N VAL A 249 -3.44 -2.89 -19.25
CA VAL A 249 -4.55 -2.19 -18.60
C VAL A 249 -4.22 -2.00 -17.12
N VAL A 250 -4.16 -0.74 -16.69
CA VAL A 250 -3.97 -0.31 -15.31
C VAL A 250 -5.33 -0.24 -14.61
N HIS A 251 -5.43 -0.94 -13.48
CA HIS A 251 -6.61 -0.99 -12.61
C HIS A 251 -6.27 -0.50 -11.20
N VAL A 252 -7.29 -0.12 -10.45
CA VAL A 252 -7.21 0.10 -8.99
C VAL A 252 -8.23 -0.81 -8.33
N THR A 253 -7.78 -1.57 -7.34
CA THR A 253 -8.51 -2.70 -6.76
C THR A 253 -9.81 -2.32 -6.05
N GLN A 254 -9.90 -1.09 -5.52
CA GLN A 254 -10.91 -0.67 -4.53
C GLN A 254 -10.88 -1.58 -3.30
N GLY A 255 -9.68 -1.94 -2.83
CA GLY A 255 -9.45 -2.86 -1.72
C GLY A 255 -7.97 -3.09 -1.42
N SER A 256 -7.69 -3.94 -0.43
CA SER A 256 -6.33 -4.30 -0.01
C SER A 256 -5.64 -5.27 -0.98
N TYR A 257 -4.31 -5.28 -0.96
CA TYR A 257 -3.46 -6.16 -1.76
C TYR A 257 -3.80 -7.64 -1.54
N ALA A 258 -3.80 -8.05 -0.26
CA ALA A 258 -4.10 -9.42 0.13
C ALA A 258 -5.58 -9.77 -0.12
N GLY A 259 -6.51 -8.82 0.09
CA GLY A 259 -7.92 -9.01 -0.22
C GLY A 259 -8.18 -9.26 -1.71
N SER A 260 -7.48 -8.57 -2.60
CA SER A 260 -7.56 -8.78 -4.05
C SER A 260 -7.04 -10.16 -4.46
N ILE A 261 -5.88 -10.57 -3.96
CA ILE A 261 -5.30 -11.90 -4.26
C ILE A 261 -6.25 -13.02 -3.76
N SER A 262 -6.76 -12.88 -2.54
CA SER A 262 -7.76 -13.79 -1.96
C SER A 262 -9.03 -13.87 -2.83
N TRP A 263 -9.50 -12.74 -3.37
CA TRP A 263 -10.66 -12.69 -4.25
C TRP A 263 -10.44 -13.45 -5.57
N TYR A 264 -9.23 -13.43 -6.14
CA TYR A 264 -8.92 -14.21 -7.33
C TYR A 264 -8.89 -15.73 -7.05
N GLN A 265 -8.66 -16.13 -5.80
CA GLN A 265 -8.66 -17.53 -5.36
C GLN A 265 -10.07 -18.06 -5.04
N ASN A 266 -11.06 -17.18 -4.96
CA ASN A 266 -12.46 -17.59 -4.79
C ASN A 266 -13.03 -18.14 -6.11
N PRO A 267 -13.42 -19.43 -6.21
CA PRO A 267 -13.93 -20.03 -7.44
C PRO A 267 -15.20 -19.36 -8.02
N GLU A 268 -15.92 -18.60 -7.20
CA GLU A 268 -17.16 -17.91 -7.58
C GLU A 268 -16.96 -16.43 -7.97
N SER A 269 -15.73 -15.90 -7.87
CA SER A 269 -15.49 -14.46 -8.13
C SER A 269 -15.71 -14.08 -9.59
N ASN A 270 -15.44 -15.01 -10.53
CA ASN A 270 -15.51 -14.77 -11.97
C ASN A 270 -14.66 -13.55 -12.42
N VAL A 271 -13.60 -13.24 -11.67
CA VAL A 271 -12.69 -12.11 -11.91
C VAL A 271 -11.27 -12.52 -11.55
N SER A 272 -10.30 -12.05 -12.34
CA SER A 272 -8.88 -12.19 -12.04
C SER A 272 -8.07 -11.11 -12.76
N ALA A 273 -6.87 -10.82 -12.24
CA ALA A 273 -5.85 -10.04 -12.94
C ALA A 273 -4.56 -10.85 -13.08
N HIS A 274 -3.67 -10.39 -13.94
CA HIS A 274 -2.37 -11.06 -14.11
C HIS A 274 -1.46 -10.71 -12.96
N TYR A 275 -1.41 -9.42 -12.58
CA TYR A 275 -0.54 -8.90 -11.53
C TYR A 275 -1.29 -7.99 -10.56
N THR A 276 -0.85 -7.96 -9.30
CA THR A 276 -1.30 -7.03 -8.26
C THR A 276 -0.09 -6.40 -7.59
N ILE A 277 -0.17 -5.10 -7.29
CA ILE A 277 0.93 -4.31 -6.73
C ILE A 277 0.51 -3.70 -5.39
N ARG A 278 1.32 -3.96 -4.36
CA ARG A 278 1.12 -3.43 -3.01
C ARG A 278 1.54 -1.97 -2.95
N SER A 279 0.72 -1.15 -2.30
CA SER A 279 0.93 0.29 -2.17
C SER A 279 2.09 0.63 -1.26
N SER A 280 2.29 -0.09 -0.15
CA SER A 280 3.27 0.30 0.87
C SER A 280 4.72 0.24 0.39
N ASP A 281 5.05 -0.74 -0.45
CA ASP A 281 6.43 -1.07 -0.82
C ASP A 281 6.62 -1.50 -2.28
N GLY A 282 5.53 -1.59 -3.06
CA GLY A 282 5.61 -1.96 -4.47
C GLY A 282 5.63 -3.47 -4.73
N GLU A 283 5.43 -4.33 -3.73
CA GLU A 283 5.49 -5.78 -3.93
C GLU A 283 4.53 -6.25 -5.03
N VAL A 284 5.07 -6.96 -6.02
CA VAL A 284 4.33 -7.49 -7.15
C VAL A 284 3.99 -8.95 -6.90
N THR A 285 2.71 -9.32 -7.05
CA THR A 285 2.28 -10.73 -7.09
C THR A 285 1.61 -11.01 -8.42
N GLN A 286 2.01 -12.09 -9.08
CA GLN A 286 1.33 -12.62 -10.27
C GLN A 286 0.31 -13.69 -9.85
N SER A 287 -0.90 -13.61 -10.39
CA SER A 287 -1.99 -14.57 -10.16
C SER A 287 -2.48 -15.31 -11.40
N VAL A 288 -2.22 -14.79 -12.60
CA VAL A 288 -2.50 -15.48 -13.86
C VAL A 288 -1.28 -15.35 -14.77
N ARG A 289 -0.89 -16.45 -15.41
CA ARG A 289 0.24 -16.46 -16.35
C ARG A 289 -0.03 -15.57 -17.55
N ASP A 290 0.99 -14.94 -18.11
CA ASP A 290 0.84 -14.09 -19.30
C ASP A 290 0.29 -14.89 -20.49
N ALA A 291 0.60 -16.19 -20.55
CA ALA A 291 0.10 -17.11 -21.58
C ALA A 291 -1.40 -17.40 -21.49
N ASP A 292 -2.01 -17.14 -20.33
CA ASP A 292 -3.43 -17.34 -20.07
C ASP A 292 -4.20 -16.01 -20.14
N THR A 293 -5.53 -16.09 -20.22
CA THR A 293 -6.41 -14.92 -20.31
C THR A 293 -7.07 -14.65 -18.96
N ALA A 294 -6.54 -13.70 -18.18
CA ALA A 294 -7.21 -13.21 -16.98
C ALA A 294 -8.51 -12.46 -17.32
N TRP A 295 -9.43 -12.38 -16.37
CA TRP A 295 -10.76 -11.78 -16.55
C TRP A 295 -10.85 -10.42 -15.84
N HIS A 296 -10.29 -9.37 -16.46
CA HIS A 296 -10.14 -8.04 -15.83
C HIS A 296 -10.77 -6.86 -16.60
N ALA A 297 -10.86 -6.92 -17.93
CA ALA A 297 -11.24 -5.80 -18.79
C ALA A 297 -12.17 -6.20 -19.97
N ARG A 298 -13.06 -7.17 -19.74
CA ARG A 298 -14.08 -7.62 -20.70
C ARG A 298 -13.49 -7.96 -22.08
N ASN A 299 -13.74 -7.11 -23.09
CA ASN A 299 -13.31 -7.33 -24.47
C ASN A 299 -11.78 -7.26 -24.63
N ALA A 300 -11.08 -6.55 -23.74
CA ALA A 300 -9.64 -6.45 -23.79
C ALA A 300 -8.91 -7.67 -23.23
N ASN A 301 -9.59 -8.56 -22.49
CA ASN A 301 -8.96 -9.72 -21.81
C ASN A 301 -8.04 -10.51 -22.76
N SER A 302 -8.54 -10.83 -23.95
CA SER A 302 -7.83 -11.70 -24.90
C SER A 302 -6.53 -11.13 -25.48
N HIS A 303 -6.32 -9.82 -25.44
CA HIS A 303 -5.16 -9.13 -26.03
C HIS A 303 -4.40 -8.22 -25.04
N SER A 304 -4.77 -8.23 -23.75
CA SER A 304 -4.15 -7.34 -22.77
C SER A 304 -3.71 -8.05 -21.49
N VAL A 305 -2.71 -7.49 -20.82
CA VAL A 305 -2.31 -7.84 -19.46
C VAL A 305 -2.90 -6.81 -18.49
N GLY A 306 -3.59 -7.28 -17.46
CA GLY A 306 -4.19 -6.46 -16.41
C GLY A 306 -3.31 -6.39 -15.16
N ILE A 307 -3.02 -5.16 -14.71
CA ILE A 307 -2.25 -4.87 -13.49
C ILE A 307 -3.15 -4.12 -12.50
N GLU A 308 -3.34 -4.70 -11.33
CA GLU A 308 -4.17 -4.17 -10.25
C GLU A 308 -3.32 -3.46 -9.20
N HIS A 309 -3.69 -2.23 -8.85
CA HIS A 309 -2.99 -1.42 -7.87
C HIS A 309 -3.82 -1.34 -6.61
N GLU A 310 -3.24 -1.80 -5.49
CA GLU A 310 -3.88 -1.70 -4.18
C GLU A 310 -4.33 -0.27 -3.87
N GLY A 311 -5.59 -0.13 -3.46
CA GLY A 311 -6.10 1.11 -2.88
C GLY A 311 -7.43 1.54 -3.47
N TYR A 312 -7.71 2.84 -3.33
CA TYR A 312 -9.01 3.44 -3.64
C TYR A 312 -8.83 4.68 -4.52
N VAL A 313 -9.61 4.77 -5.59
CA VAL A 313 -9.47 5.81 -6.63
C VAL A 313 -9.74 7.24 -6.13
N ASP A 314 -10.37 7.39 -4.96
CA ASP A 314 -10.71 8.67 -4.34
C ASP A 314 -9.72 9.10 -3.24
N ASP A 315 -8.63 8.36 -3.05
CA ASP A 315 -7.58 8.67 -2.08
C ASP A 315 -6.17 8.57 -2.70
N ALA A 316 -5.57 9.75 -2.95
CA ALA A 316 -4.26 9.85 -3.56
C ALA A 316 -3.12 9.24 -2.72
N ALA A 317 -3.31 9.03 -1.41
CA ALA A 317 -2.26 8.48 -0.55
C ALA A 317 -1.90 7.02 -0.90
N TRP A 318 -2.76 6.31 -1.63
CA TRP A 318 -2.50 4.94 -2.10
C TRP A 318 -1.54 4.87 -3.28
N PHE A 319 -1.39 5.95 -4.05
CA PHE A 319 -0.51 5.97 -5.22
C PHE A 319 0.90 6.40 -4.81
N THR A 320 1.61 5.49 -4.16
CA THR A 320 2.96 5.74 -3.67
C THR A 320 3.99 5.65 -4.79
N ASP A 321 5.16 6.25 -4.56
CA ASP A 321 6.29 6.17 -5.49
C ASP A 321 6.72 4.71 -5.76
N SER A 322 6.78 3.89 -4.69
CA SER A 322 7.12 2.47 -4.79
C SER A 322 6.14 1.71 -5.69
N MET A 323 4.84 1.96 -5.56
CA MET A 323 3.82 1.37 -6.43
C MET A 323 4.01 1.78 -7.90
N TYR A 324 4.20 3.08 -8.18
CA TYR A 324 4.39 3.59 -9.54
C TYR A 324 5.60 2.97 -10.21
N ARG A 325 6.75 2.95 -9.52
CA ARG A 325 7.98 2.32 -10.04
C ARG A 325 7.77 0.85 -10.33
N SER A 326 7.09 0.15 -9.44
CA SER A 326 6.81 -1.29 -9.60
C SER A 326 5.94 -1.63 -10.76
N SER A 327 4.90 -0.82 -10.93
CA SER A 327 4.02 -0.92 -12.06
C SER A 327 4.72 -0.57 -13.36
N ALA A 328 5.55 0.47 -13.36
CA ALA A 328 6.20 0.96 -14.58
C ALA A 328 7.29 0.00 -15.08
N ALA A 329 7.99 -0.67 -14.16
CA ALA A 329 8.97 -1.70 -14.48
C ALA A 329 8.35 -2.96 -15.04
N LEU A 330 7.28 -3.44 -14.39
CA LEU A 330 6.48 -4.55 -14.91
C LEU A 330 5.93 -4.19 -16.30
N THR A 331 5.35 -3.00 -16.47
CA THR A 331 4.84 -2.54 -17.77
C THR A 331 5.93 -2.43 -18.83
N SER A 332 7.13 -1.96 -18.46
CA SER A 332 8.28 -1.90 -19.36
C SER A 332 8.77 -3.28 -19.78
N HIS A 333 8.82 -4.24 -18.85
CA HIS A 333 9.13 -5.64 -19.14
C HIS A 333 8.10 -6.27 -20.08
N LEU A 334 6.80 -6.08 -19.79
CA LEU A 334 5.71 -6.57 -20.64
C LEU A 334 5.78 -5.94 -22.05
N ALA A 335 6.09 -4.65 -22.13
CA ALA A 335 6.24 -3.96 -23.40
C ALA A 335 7.40 -4.51 -24.22
N ALA A 336 8.54 -4.81 -23.59
CA ALA A 336 9.67 -5.45 -24.25
C ALA A 336 9.36 -6.91 -24.67
N LYS A 337 8.76 -7.70 -23.77
CA LYS A 337 8.42 -9.11 -23.97
C LYS A 337 7.41 -9.30 -25.11
N HIS A 338 6.41 -8.43 -25.19
CA HIS A 338 5.28 -8.56 -26.12
C HIS A 338 5.32 -7.57 -27.30
N ASN A 339 6.34 -6.71 -27.38
CA ASN A 339 6.46 -5.64 -28.39
C ASN A 339 5.30 -4.63 -28.33
N ILE A 340 4.88 -4.25 -27.12
CA ILE A 340 3.84 -3.26 -26.90
C ILE A 340 4.45 -1.85 -27.06
N PRO A 341 3.87 -0.96 -27.90
CA PRO A 341 4.28 0.44 -27.93
C PRO A 341 4.08 1.10 -26.56
N LYS A 342 5.10 1.80 -26.06
CA LYS A 342 5.04 2.55 -24.80
C LYS A 342 4.32 3.89 -25.00
N ASP A 343 3.04 3.83 -25.34
CA ASP A 343 2.20 5.01 -25.53
C ASP A 343 0.83 4.83 -24.87
N ARG A 344 0.09 5.94 -24.76
CA ARG A 344 -1.23 5.98 -24.14
C ARG A 344 -2.35 5.33 -24.97
N GLN A 345 -2.03 4.76 -26.14
CA GLN A 345 -2.98 3.94 -26.90
C GLN A 345 -2.90 2.46 -26.51
N HIS A 346 -1.78 2.02 -25.95
CA HIS A 346 -1.51 0.62 -25.61
C HIS A 346 -1.26 0.41 -24.12
N ILE A 347 -0.80 1.43 -23.40
CA ILE A 347 -0.82 1.47 -21.94
C ILE A 347 -2.02 2.32 -21.57
N VAL A 348 -3.07 1.71 -21.03
CA VAL A 348 -4.39 2.35 -20.81
C VAL A 348 -4.91 2.10 -19.40
N GLY A 349 -5.74 3.00 -18.90
CA GLY A 349 -6.57 2.73 -17.72
C GLY A 349 -7.78 1.91 -18.08
N HIS A 350 -8.37 1.21 -17.11
CA HIS A 350 -9.59 0.44 -17.36
C HIS A 350 -10.72 1.31 -17.93
N VAL A 351 -10.87 2.55 -17.43
CA VAL A 351 -11.85 3.54 -17.94
C VAL A 351 -11.71 3.85 -19.43
N GLU A 352 -10.53 3.64 -20.03
CA GLU A 352 -10.26 3.91 -21.45
C GLU A 352 -10.53 2.69 -22.35
N VAL A 353 -10.76 1.50 -21.79
CA VAL A 353 -11.02 0.28 -22.56
C VAL A 353 -12.41 0.32 -23.21
N PRO A 354 -12.56 0.15 -24.54
CA PRO A 354 -13.87 0.24 -25.19
C PRO A 354 -14.92 -0.75 -24.62
N GLY A 355 -16.07 -0.22 -24.20
CA GLY A 355 -17.19 -1.01 -23.69
C GLY A 355 -17.10 -1.40 -22.21
N ASN A 356 -16.22 -0.74 -21.44
CA ASN A 356 -16.20 -0.83 -19.98
C ASN A 356 -17.21 0.15 -19.33
N ASP A 357 -17.56 -0.11 -18.07
CA ASP A 357 -18.42 0.70 -17.18
C ASP A 357 -17.67 1.15 -15.91
N HIS A 358 -16.35 1.04 -15.93
CA HIS A 358 -15.42 1.28 -14.83
C HIS A 358 -14.82 2.69 -14.89
N THR A 359 -14.29 3.17 -13.77
CA THR A 359 -13.74 4.53 -13.63
C THR A 359 -12.26 4.55 -13.20
N ASP A 360 -11.69 3.41 -12.87
CA ASP A 360 -10.30 3.25 -12.48
C ASP A 360 -9.33 3.44 -13.67
N PRO A 361 -8.10 3.94 -13.43
CA PRO A 361 -7.46 4.16 -12.12
C PRO A 361 -7.87 5.46 -11.40
N GLY A 362 -8.77 6.25 -12.00
CA GLY A 362 -9.34 7.44 -11.36
C GLY A 362 -8.48 8.71 -11.50
N PRO A 363 -8.95 9.84 -10.94
CA PRO A 363 -8.37 11.16 -11.18
C PRO A 363 -7.03 11.41 -10.46
N HIS A 364 -6.67 10.55 -9.51
CA HIS A 364 -5.43 10.68 -8.73
C HIS A 364 -4.26 9.86 -9.29
N TRP A 365 -4.50 9.07 -10.34
CA TRP A 365 -3.44 8.39 -11.06
C TRP A 365 -2.67 9.39 -11.95
N ASP A 366 -1.38 9.53 -11.69
CA ASP A 366 -0.49 10.43 -12.40
C ASP A 366 0.06 9.73 -13.65
N TRP A 367 -0.65 9.90 -14.76
CA TRP A 367 -0.26 9.32 -16.04
C TRP A 367 1.04 9.90 -16.59
N ASP A 368 1.32 11.18 -16.35
CA ASP A 368 2.54 11.81 -16.86
C ASP A 368 3.75 11.22 -16.16
N TYR A 369 3.69 11.08 -14.82
CA TYR A 369 4.72 10.43 -14.03
C TYR A 369 4.89 8.95 -14.40
N TYR A 370 3.78 8.22 -14.51
CA TYR A 370 3.81 6.80 -14.85
C TYR A 370 4.41 6.53 -16.23
N MET A 371 4.05 7.32 -17.23
CA MET A 371 4.60 7.19 -18.59
C MET A 371 6.06 7.62 -18.66
N GLU A 372 6.48 8.64 -17.89
CA GLU A 372 7.90 9.01 -17.77
C GLU A 372 8.73 7.85 -17.23
N LEU A 373 8.24 7.14 -16.21
CA LEU A 373 8.89 5.95 -15.69
C LEU A 373 8.94 4.82 -16.73
N ILE A 374 7.86 4.59 -17.49
CA ILE A 374 7.83 3.55 -18.53
C ILE A 374 8.79 3.84 -19.69
N ASP A 375 8.82 5.07 -20.19
CA ASP A 375 9.66 5.46 -21.33
C ASP A 375 11.13 5.65 -20.96
N GLY A 376 11.38 6.04 -19.73
CA GLY A 376 12.71 6.11 -19.14
C GLY A 376 13.19 4.76 -18.64
N ASP A 377 13.93 4.83 -17.54
CA ASP A 377 14.22 3.68 -16.71
C ASP A 377 13.29 3.76 -15.49
N PRO A 378 12.28 2.87 -15.37
CA PRO A 378 11.36 2.87 -14.24
C PRO A 378 12.06 2.53 -12.92
N GLY A 379 13.31 2.03 -12.98
CA GLY A 379 13.96 1.27 -11.93
C GLY A 379 13.37 -0.13 -11.80
N ASP A 380 14.10 -1.06 -11.19
CA ASP A 380 13.53 -2.34 -10.79
C ASP A 380 12.81 -2.24 -9.41
N PRO A 381 11.57 -2.73 -9.30
CA PRO A 381 10.78 -2.73 -8.06
C PRO A 381 10.94 -3.92 -7.14
N GLY A 382 11.75 -4.89 -7.52
CA GLY A 382 12.11 -6.02 -6.68
C GLY A 382 13.57 -6.45 -6.79
N ASP A 383 14.38 -5.77 -7.61
CA ASP A 383 15.84 -5.87 -7.61
C ASP A 383 16.45 -4.70 -6.78
N PRO A 384 17.22 -5.01 -5.72
CA PRO A 384 17.96 -3.99 -4.98
C PRO A 384 19.10 -3.29 -5.78
N ASP A 385 19.36 -3.67 -7.05
CA ASP A 385 20.58 -3.27 -7.80
C ASP A 385 20.46 -2.48 -9.13
N ASP A 386 19.28 -2.09 -9.67
CA ASP A 386 19.23 -0.96 -10.64
C ASP A 386 17.84 -0.29 -10.72
N PRO A 387 17.60 0.66 -9.80
CA PRO A 387 17.69 2.07 -10.13
C PRO A 387 18.93 2.67 -9.47
N VAL A 388 19.96 2.98 -10.26
CA VAL A 388 21.22 3.56 -9.77
C VAL A 388 21.92 2.61 -8.79
N GLU A 389 22.79 1.74 -9.32
CA GLU A 389 23.77 0.93 -8.56
C GLU A 389 24.24 1.63 -7.26
N LEU A 390 23.94 1.02 -6.11
CA LEU A 390 24.43 1.46 -4.80
C LEU A 390 25.43 0.47 -4.18
N ASP A 391 25.56 -0.74 -4.73
CA ASP A 391 26.26 -1.90 -4.15
C ASP A 391 27.71 -2.03 -4.61
N PHE A 392 28.46 -0.97 -4.30
CA PHE A 392 29.87 -0.94 -4.60
C PHE A 392 30.70 -1.69 -3.55
N GLY A 393 31.65 -2.49 -4.01
CA GLY A 393 32.66 -3.12 -3.15
C GLY A 393 33.53 -2.11 -2.38
N SER A 394 33.62 -0.86 -2.86
CA SER A 394 34.24 0.28 -2.19
C SER A 394 33.53 1.59 -2.56
N TYR A 395 33.52 2.57 -1.65
CA TYR A 395 33.00 3.91 -1.92
C TYR A 395 34.14 4.92 -2.01
N GLU A 396 34.38 5.44 -3.21
CA GLU A 396 35.49 6.33 -3.54
C GLU A 396 35.24 7.76 -3.03
N THR A 397 36.30 8.54 -2.87
CA THR A 397 36.14 9.96 -2.55
C THR A 397 35.74 10.74 -3.80
N LEU A 398 34.54 11.32 -3.80
CA LEU A 398 34.00 12.09 -4.93
C LEU A 398 33.95 13.59 -4.63
N LYS A 399 34.15 14.40 -5.66
CA LYS A 399 34.13 15.87 -5.62
C LYS A 399 33.84 16.44 -7.00
N ASP A 400 33.71 17.76 -7.10
CA ASP A 400 33.58 18.48 -8.37
C ASP A 400 34.58 17.96 -9.43
N GLY A 401 34.05 17.63 -10.62
CA GLY A 401 34.76 17.00 -11.73
C GLY A 401 34.79 15.46 -11.71
N SER A 402 34.30 14.80 -10.66
CA SER A 402 34.13 13.34 -10.65
C SER A 402 33.01 12.91 -11.60
N SER A 403 33.07 11.69 -12.11
CA SER A 403 31.99 11.12 -12.94
C SER A 403 31.85 9.62 -12.75
N GLY A 404 30.70 9.05 -13.15
CA GLY A 404 30.45 7.61 -13.17
C GLY A 404 29.36 7.14 -12.20
N ALA A 405 29.26 5.82 -12.01
CA ALA A 405 28.16 5.19 -11.26
C ALA A 405 28.04 5.69 -9.82
N GLN A 406 29.15 5.88 -9.11
CA GLN A 406 29.11 6.39 -7.74
C GLN A 406 28.68 7.86 -7.66
N VAL A 407 28.88 8.65 -8.72
CA VAL A 407 28.33 10.02 -8.79
C VAL A 407 26.82 9.96 -8.95
N LYS A 408 26.29 9.05 -9.78
CA LYS A 408 24.84 8.81 -9.87
C LYS A 408 24.27 8.42 -8.51
N ALA A 409 24.93 7.52 -7.79
CA ALA A 409 24.54 7.12 -6.43
C ALA A 409 24.48 8.31 -5.47
N VAL A 410 25.48 9.20 -5.48
CA VAL A 410 25.46 10.44 -4.69
C VAL A 410 24.28 11.34 -5.07
N GLN A 411 24.09 11.61 -6.37
CA GLN A 411 23.01 12.48 -6.84
C GLN A 411 21.63 11.92 -6.47
N HIS A 412 21.43 10.60 -6.65
CA HIS A 412 20.22 9.90 -6.23
C HIS A 412 20.00 10.03 -4.72
N LEU A 413 20.97 9.65 -3.90
CA LEU A 413 20.85 9.69 -2.44
C LEU A 413 20.60 11.12 -1.92
N LEU A 414 21.24 12.14 -2.51
CA LEU A 414 21.00 13.54 -2.14
C LEU A 414 19.58 13.98 -2.45
N ASN A 415 19.10 13.70 -3.67
CA ASN A 415 17.74 14.06 -4.10
C ASN A 415 16.69 13.37 -3.22
N THR A 416 16.85 12.08 -2.94
CA THR A 416 15.98 11.31 -2.04
C THR A 416 16.02 11.84 -0.60
N ASN A 417 17.12 12.47 -0.19
CA ASN A 417 17.25 13.14 1.12
C ASN A 417 16.82 14.62 1.10
N GLY A 418 16.17 15.09 0.03
CA GLY A 418 15.65 16.46 -0.08
C GLY A 418 16.72 17.52 -0.39
N HIS A 419 17.90 17.10 -0.88
CA HIS A 419 18.97 18.00 -1.30
C HIS A 419 19.09 17.98 -2.83
N ASP A 420 18.64 19.04 -3.50
CA ASP A 420 18.64 19.16 -4.96
C ASP A 420 20.06 19.11 -5.56
N ALA A 421 20.44 17.93 -6.04
CA ALA A 421 21.69 17.65 -6.72
C ALA A 421 21.60 17.79 -8.25
N GLY A 422 20.42 18.17 -8.78
CA GLY A 422 20.09 18.16 -10.19
C GLY A 422 19.76 16.76 -10.72
N ALA A 423 19.83 16.60 -12.04
CA ALA A 423 19.62 15.31 -12.70
C ALA A 423 20.66 14.28 -12.26
N VAL A 424 20.26 13.00 -12.23
CA VAL A 424 21.16 11.87 -11.92
C VAL A 424 21.94 11.46 -13.18
N ASP A 425 22.77 12.38 -13.67
CA ASP A 425 23.52 12.25 -14.91
C ASP A 425 24.91 11.60 -14.75
N GLY A 426 25.35 11.40 -13.50
CA GLY A 426 26.67 10.85 -13.19
C GLY A 426 27.82 11.85 -13.40
N ALA A 427 27.54 13.15 -13.48
CA ALA A 427 28.53 14.22 -13.56
C ALA A 427 28.50 15.11 -12.31
N PHE A 428 29.59 15.09 -11.53
CA PHE A 428 29.65 15.81 -10.26
C PHE A 428 30.02 17.26 -10.54
N GLY A 429 29.01 18.12 -10.69
CA GLY A 429 29.17 19.55 -10.97
C GLY A 429 28.85 20.47 -9.80
N PRO A 430 28.70 21.78 -10.06
CA PRO A 430 28.38 22.79 -9.05
C PRO A 430 27.07 22.54 -8.30
N THR A 431 26.03 22.04 -8.97
CA THR A 431 24.72 21.72 -8.34
C THR A 431 24.88 20.59 -7.33
N THR A 432 25.49 19.47 -7.73
CA THR A 432 25.80 18.36 -6.83
C THR A 432 26.72 18.80 -5.69
N THR A 433 27.71 19.66 -5.96
CA THR A 433 28.58 20.23 -4.92
C THR A 433 27.78 21.03 -3.88
N ALA A 434 26.82 21.84 -4.32
CA ALA A 434 25.95 22.60 -3.41
C ALA A 434 25.06 21.68 -2.57
N ALA A 435 24.48 20.65 -3.18
CA ALA A 435 23.67 19.63 -2.50
C ALA A 435 24.48 18.87 -1.44
N VAL A 436 25.71 18.46 -1.76
CA VAL A 436 26.60 17.79 -0.80
C VAL A 436 26.89 18.70 0.39
N LYS A 437 27.20 19.99 0.17
CA LYS A 437 27.43 20.93 1.26
C LYS A 437 26.19 21.14 2.14
N ALA A 438 25.00 21.18 1.54
CA ALA A 438 23.74 21.29 2.26
C ALA A 438 23.49 20.03 3.11
N PHE A 439 23.68 18.84 2.53
CA PHE A 439 23.57 17.57 3.23
C PHE A 439 24.56 17.47 4.38
N GLN A 440 25.85 17.75 4.14
CA GLN A 440 26.89 17.74 5.15
C GLN A 440 26.54 18.67 6.32
N SER A 441 26.08 19.89 6.02
CA SER A 441 25.63 20.85 7.04
C SER A 441 24.45 20.30 7.86
N SER A 442 23.48 19.64 7.22
CA SER A 442 22.32 19.04 7.89
C SER A 442 22.69 17.90 8.85
N LYS A 443 23.79 17.19 8.58
CA LYS A 443 24.29 16.09 9.40
C LYS A 443 25.36 16.51 10.41
N GLY A 444 25.72 17.80 10.45
CA GLY A 444 26.80 18.31 11.32
C GLY A 444 28.21 17.89 10.88
N LEU A 445 28.39 17.52 9.61
CA LEU A 445 29.68 17.22 9.00
C LEU A 445 30.36 18.51 8.50
N SER A 446 31.66 18.42 8.17
CA SER A 446 32.35 19.52 7.49
C SER A 446 31.76 19.71 6.09
N ALA A 447 31.19 20.89 5.80
CA ALA A 447 30.54 21.21 4.53
C ALA A 447 31.55 21.59 3.43
N ASP A 448 32.48 20.68 3.14
CA ASP A 448 33.57 20.88 2.17
C ASP A 448 33.15 20.59 0.71
N GLY A 449 31.99 19.97 0.49
CA GLY A 449 31.48 19.58 -0.83
C GLY A 449 32.14 18.32 -1.39
N THR A 450 32.90 17.59 -0.58
CA THR A 450 33.54 16.32 -0.95
C THR A 450 32.81 15.15 -0.29
N VAL A 451 32.40 14.16 -1.09
CA VAL A 451 31.81 12.92 -0.57
C VAL A 451 32.93 11.96 -0.21
N GLY A 452 33.45 12.11 1.01
CA GLY A 452 34.37 11.17 1.62
C GLY A 452 33.65 10.14 2.49
N LYS A 453 34.43 9.32 3.19
CA LYS A 453 33.97 8.22 4.06
C LYS A 453 32.79 8.60 4.98
N GLN A 454 32.87 9.75 5.65
CA GLN A 454 31.84 10.21 6.59
C GLN A 454 30.55 10.58 5.86
N THR A 455 30.66 11.31 4.74
CA THR A 455 29.51 11.69 3.91
C THR A 455 28.84 10.46 3.31
N TRP A 456 29.61 9.49 2.79
CA TRP A 456 29.07 8.21 2.31
C TRP A 456 28.33 7.44 3.38
N THR A 457 28.94 7.31 4.56
CA THR A 457 28.32 6.60 5.69
C THR A 457 26.97 7.23 6.06
N ALA A 458 26.89 8.56 6.10
CA ALA A 458 25.67 9.28 6.40
C ALA A 458 24.61 9.17 5.29
N LEU A 459 25.01 9.25 4.01
CA LEU A 459 24.09 9.12 2.87
C LEU A 459 23.49 7.71 2.80
N LEU A 460 24.34 6.68 2.88
CA LEU A 460 23.93 5.28 2.73
C LEU A 460 23.11 4.77 3.93
N SER A 461 23.21 5.40 5.09
CA SER A 461 22.44 5.00 6.28
C SER A 461 21.16 5.83 6.50
N ALA A 462 20.87 6.79 5.63
CA ALA A 462 19.72 7.68 5.79
C ALA A 462 18.37 6.94 5.74
N GLY A 463 17.36 7.50 6.41
CA GLY A 463 16.01 6.94 6.54
C GLY A 463 15.75 6.35 7.93
N ASP A 464 14.82 5.39 7.99
CA ASP A 464 14.35 4.82 9.26
C ASP A 464 15.42 4.05 10.03
N LYS A 465 15.17 3.78 11.31
CA LYS A 465 16.14 3.12 12.22
C LYS A 465 15.60 1.78 12.76
N PRO A 466 15.28 0.80 11.90
CA PRO A 466 14.77 -0.48 12.35
C PRO A 466 15.83 -1.22 13.17
N THR A 467 15.43 -2.00 14.17
CA THR A 467 16.39 -2.85 14.88
C THR A 467 16.77 -4.02 14.00
N LEU A 468 18.05 -4.11 13.60
CA LEU A 468 18.55 -5.24 12.82
C LEU A 468 19.48 -6.12 13.66
N LYS A 469 19.37 -7.43 13.53
CA LYS A 469 20.22 -8.42 14.22
C LYS A 469 20.38 -9.66 13.35
N GLN A 470 21.21 -10.60 13.80
CA GLN A 470 21.39 -11.86 13.07
C GLN A 470 20.04 -12.54 12.81
N GLY A 471 19.78 -12.85 11.54
CA GLY A 471 18.50 -13.40 11.06
C GLY A 471 17.57 -12.37 10.40
N SER A 472 17.79 -11.05 10.57
CA SER A 472 17.09 -10.02 9.80
C SER A 472 17.42 -10.12 8.30
N SER A 473 16.48 -9.73 7.44
CA SER A 473 16.69 -9.67 5.98
C SER A 473 15.98 -8.46 5.34
N GLY A 474 16.30 -8.17 4.08
CA GLY A 474 15.62 -7.16 3.26
C GLY A 474 16.39 -5.84 3.11
N ALA A 475 15.74 -4.84 2.51
CA ALA A 475 16.38 -3.59 2.08
C ALA A 475 17.09 -2.82 3.21
N ALA A 476 16.55 -2.87 4.45
CA ALA A 476 17.20 -2.26 5.60
C ALA A 476 18.55 -2.90 5.94
N VAL A 477 18.70 -4.21 5.69
CA VAL A 477 19.96 -4.94 5.86
C VAL A 477 20.95 -4.56 4.78
N SER A 478 20.54 -4.52 3.50
CA SER A 478 21.42 -4.03 2.42
C SER A 478 21.90 -2.61 2.71
N ARG A 479 21.00 -1.74 3.19
CA ARG A 479 21.32 -0.37 3.60
C ARG A 479 22.39 -0.31 4.70
N VAL A 480 22.29 -1.15 5.74
CA VAL A 480 23.33 -1.16 6.79
C VAL A 480 24.63 -1.76 6.27
N GLN A 481 24.60 -2.77 5.40
CA GLN A 481 25.79 -3.37 4.79
C GLN A 481 26.55 -2.36 3.92
N ARG A 482 25.85 -1.56 3.12
CA ARG A 482 26.39 -0.41 2.36
C ARG A 482 27.06 0.60 3.31
N ALA A 483 26.34 1.04 4.34
CA ALA A 483 26.84 2.01 5.30
C ALA A 483 28.06 1.51 6.09
N LEU A 484 28.08 0.23 6.49
CA LEU A 484 29.23 -0.40 7.16
C LEU A 484 30.42 -0.54 6.22
N THR A 485 30.19 -0.87 4.94
CA THR A 485 31.25 -0.92 3.92
C THR A 485 31.95 0.43 3.80
N ALA A 486 31.17 1.52 3.71
CA ALA A 486 31.71 2.87 3.76
C ALA A 486 32.41 3.17 5.10
N ALA A 487 31.74 2.94 6.24
CA ALA A 487 32.21 3.32 7.58
C ALA A 487 33.43 2.55 8.07
N LEU A 488 33.65 1.33 7.58
CA LEU A 488 34.81 0.52 7.92
C LEU A 488 35.90 0.62 6.86
N GLY A 489 35.56 0.98 5.61
CA GLY A 489 36.49 0.98 4.49
C GLY A 489 36.92 -0.43 4.08
N LYS A 490 36.09 -1.43 4.39
CA LYS A 490 36.23 -2.83 4.00
C LYS A 490 34.87 -3.34 3.54
N THR A 491 34.85 -4.17 2.51
CA THR A 491 33.61 -4.74 1.97
C THR A 491 32.92 -5.61 3.01
N VAL A 492 31.67 -5.30 3.31
CA VAL A 492 30.69 -6.19 3.94
C VAL A 492 29.82 -6.69 2.80
N GLY A 493 29.62 -8.01 2.67
CA GLY A 493 28.75 -8.55 1.62
C GLY A 493 27.37 -7.90 1.69
N ILE A 494 26.90 -7.34 0.58
CA ILE A 494 25.60 -6.68 0.46
C ILE A 494 24.66 -7.69 -0.19
N ASP A 495 24.08 -8.54 0.64
CA ASP A 495 23.24 -9.67 0.22
C ASP A 495 21.83 -9.57 0.83
N GLY A 496 21.54 -8.45 1.51
CA GLY A 496 20.28 -8.22 2.21
C GLY A 496 20.04 -9.21 3.35
N SER A 497 21.05 -9.98 3.77
CA SER A 497 20.94 -11.03 4.78
C SER A 497 21.86 -10.73 5.97
N PHE A 498 21.28 -10.60 7.16
CA PHE A 498 22.05 -10.31 8.37
C PHE A 498 22.62 -11.61 8.93
N GLY A 499 23.68 -12.11 8.28
CA GLY A 499 24.43 -13.29 8.70
C GLY A 499 25.57 -12.98 9.68
N PRO A 500 26.38 -14.00 10.04
CA PRO A 500 27.52 -13.84 10.94
C PRO A 500 28.56 -12.80 10.48
N ALA A 501 28.71 -12.61 9.16
CA ALA A 501 29.61 -11.59 8.61
C ALA A 501 29.12 -10.16 8.90
N THR A 502 27.82 -9.93 8.76
CA THR A 502 27.17 -8.63 9.08
C THR A 502 27.21 -8.37 10.60
N ASP A 503 26.92 -9.37 11.44
CA ASP A 503 27.06 -9.27 12.91
C ASP A 503 28.48 -8.86 13.30
N GLN A 504 29.51 -9.53 12.75
CA GLN A 504 30.89 -9.17 13.02
C GLN A 504 31.22 -7.74 12.56
N ALA A 505 30.75 -7.31 11.38
CA ALA A 505 30.96 -5.95 10.90
C ALA A 505 30.30 -4.90 11.81
N VAL A 506 29.10 -5.19 12.33
CA VAL A 506 28.42 -4.32 13.31
C VAL A 506 29.22 -4.24 14.60
N ARG A 507 29.68 -5.37 15.15
CA ARG A 507 30.52 -5.38 16.36
C ARG A 507 31.84 -4.63 16.17
N ASP A 508 32.47 -4.77 15.01
CA ASP A 508 33.69 -4.04 14.66
C ASP A 508 33.43 -2.53 14.61
N TYR A 509 32.32 -2.13 13.98
CA TYR A 509 31.90 -0.73 13.91
C TYR A 509 31.60 -0.18 15.32
N GLN A 510 30.77 -0.87 16.10
CA GLN A 510 30.45 -0.49 17.48
C GLN A 510 31.72 -0.33 18.32
N THR A 511 32.66 -1.28 18.22
CA THR A 511 33.95 -1.21 18.90
C THR A 511 34.76 0.01 18.45
N ALA A 512 34.87 0.24 17.15
CA ALA A 512 35.60 1.38 16.59
C ALA A 512 34.99 2.74 16.97
N ARG A 513 33.68 2.79 17.26
CA ARG A 513 32.95 4.01 17.64
C ARG A 513 32.69 4.14 19.14
N GLY A 514 33.12 3.17 19.94
CA GLY A 514 32.92 3.16 21.40
C GLY A 514 31.45 3.04 21.81
N LEU A 515 30.64 2.33 21.02
CA LEU A 515 29.23 2.04 21.31
C LEU A 515 29.09 0.74 22.10
N GLY A 516 27.89 0.44 22.61
CA GLY A 516 27.57 -0.89 23.13
C GLY A 516 27.79 -1.97 22.08
N VAL A 517 28.63 -2.98 22.36
CA VAL A 517 29.00 -4.03 21.40
C VAL A 517 28.06 -5.23 21.55
N ASP A 518 26.83 -5.09 21.07
CA ASP A 518 25.78 -6.12 21.13
C ASP A 518 25.59 -6.87 19.80
N GLY A 519 26.15 -6.36 18.69
CA GLY A 519 25.97 -6.90 17.34
C GLY A 519 24.62 -6.57 16.69
N ALA A 520 23.79 -5.79 17.37
CA ALA A 520 22.52 -5.30 16.85
C ALA A 520 22.67 -3.86 16.33
N VAL A 521 21.96 -3.56 15.24
CA VAL A 521 21.86 -2.21 14.70
C VAL A 521 20.61 -1.57 15.29
N GLY A 522 20.70 -1.16 16.56
CA GLY A 522 19.66 -0.39 17.23
C GLY A 522 19.78 1.11 16.98
N ASN A 523 18.94 1.90 17.67
CA ASN A 523 18.90 3.36 17.52
C ASN A 523 20.26 4.05 17.74
N GLU A 524 21.09 3.57 18.66
CA GLU A 524 22.44 4.11 18.90
C GLU A 524 23.36 3.91 17.69
N THR A 525 23.44 2.67 17.18
CA THR A 525 24.24 2.32 16.00
C THR A 525 23.81 3.10 14.76
N TRP A 526 22.49 3.17 14.50
CA TRP A 526 21.95 3.97 13.39
C TRP A 526 22.26 5.45 13.53
N THR A 527 22.09 6.01 14.72
CA THR A 527 22.37 7.44 14.96
C THR A 527 23.85 7.74 14.72
N ALA A 528 24.76 6.84 15.10
CA ALA A 528 26.17 6.99 14.79
C ALA A 528 26.42 6.97 13.26
N LEU A 529 25.89 5.96 12.55
CA LEU A 529 26.04 5.85 11.09
C LEU A 529 25.48 7.08 10.37
N GLN A 530 24.27 7.52 10.71
CA GLN A 530 23.60 8.67 10.09
C GLN A 530 24.29 10.01 10.38
N SER A 531 25.08 10.09 11.45
CA SER A 531 25.95 11.23 11.74
C SER A 531 27.31 11.16 11.02
N GLY A 532 27.50 10.16 10.15
CA GLY A 532 28.74 9.93 9.41
C GLY A 532 29.91 9.53 10.28
N LYS A 533 29.66 8.97 11.48
CA LYS A 533 30.73 8.66 12.43
C LYS A 533 31.66 7.60 11.90
#